data_AF-A0A8J7QJ89-F1
#
_entry.id   AF-A0A8J7QJ89-F1
#
_cell.length_a   1.000
_cell.length_b   1.000
_cell.length_c   1.000
_cell.angle_alpha   90.00
_cell.angle_beta   90.00
_cell.angle_gamma   90.00
#
_symmetry.space_group_name_H-M   'P 1'
#
loop_
_entity.id
_entity.type
_entity.pdbx_description
1 polymer ?
#
loop_
_entity_poly.entity_id
_entity_poly.type
_entity_poly.pdbx_seq_one_letter_code
_entity_poly.pdbx_strand_id
1 'polypeptide(L)'
;MKQLLFACAFLCASFLWARFTAVDPEREFVNSYSYTGNNPLNLIDPDGKQVSVHRQVRKGKKDIVTINVYGKLKDDTTPGSNGRGLTKREMRKVKRQIVRQFKKTFSGKGSQIIFKGKLHLSIASDEKKISPHDHVFRVVDNGAIPGTGRRRGILGRAPFGQKIIYLNRGIVGRTPAKSGPHAGTGRTAQGGGTMARTGTHEIGHSMQLRHPVTNTNAGNLMHQTRRSNAGLKVTEHQILSIESAYKANQLNGPQQR
;
A
#
# COMPACT_ATOMS: atom_id res chain seq x y z
N MET A 1 52.02 38.64 -30.06
CA MET A 1 51.10 37.63 -30.64
C MET A 1 50.29 37.06 -29.49
N LYS A 2 49.11 37.60 -29.17
CA LYS A 2 47.77 37.28 -29.74
C LYS A 2 47.34 35.81 -29.49
N GLN A 3 46.27 35.70 -28.70
CA GLN A 3 45.05 34.91 -28.95
C GLN A 3 44.70 33.71 -28.03
N LEU A 4 43.46 33.83 -27.54
CA LEU A 4 42.42 32.82 -27.30
C LEU A 4 42.55 31.88 -26.10
N LEU A 5 41.80 32.20 -25.04
CA LEU A 5 41.06 31.24 -24.21
C LEU A 5 39.90 31.98 -23.50
N PHE A 6 38.88 32.35 -24.27
CA PHE A 6 37.61 32.88 -23.78
C PHE A 6 36.47 32.29 -24.63
N ALA A 7 36.16 31.01 -24.42
CA ALA A 7 34.99 30.38 -25.03
C ALA A 7 34.65 29.04 -24.33
N CYS A 8 34.23 29.07 -23.07
CA CYS A 8 33.56 27.89 -22.49
C CYS A 8 32.56 28.23 -21.36
N ALA A 9 31.96 29.43 -21.40
CA ALA A 9 30.96 29.84 -20.41
C ALA A 9 29.57 30.12 -21.01
N PHE A 10 29.37 29.99 -22.33
CA PHE A 10 28.11 30.42 -22.98
C PHE A 10 27.25 29.32 -23.61
N LEU A 11 27.62 28.04 -23.50
CA LEU A 11 26.88 26.94 -24.13
C LEU A 11 26.00 26.10 -23.20
N CYS A 12 25.97 26.35 -21.89
CA CYS A 12 25.19 25.54 -20.95
C CYS A 12 23.90 26.22 -20.44
N ALA A 13 23.77 27.55 -20.57
CA ALA A 13 22.59 28.28 -20.09
C ALA A 13 21.39 28.23 -21.06
N SER A 14 21.64 28.06 -22.36
CA SER A 14 20.62 28.08 -23.41
C SER A 14 19.80 26.78 -23.51
N PHE A 15 20.28 25.67 -22.96
CA PHE A 15 19.55 24.38 -22.99
C PHE A 15 18.57 24.18 -21.82
N LEU A 16 18.75 24.87 -20.69
CA LEU A 16 17.78 24.81 -19.59
C LEU A 16 16.63 25.81 -19.76
N TRP A 17 16.88 26.99 -20.32
CA TRP A 17 15.83 28.01 -20.51
C TRP A 17 14.88 27.66 -21.66
N ALA A 18 15.39 27.10 -22.76
CA ALA A 18 14.56 26.69 -23.90
C ALA A 18 13.51 25.61 -23.56
N ARG A 19 13.69 24.86 -22.46
CA ARG A 19 12.73 23.86 -21.99
C ARG A 19 11.54 24.42 -21.23
N PHE A 20 11.67 25.61 -20.65
CA PHE A 20 10.57 26.28 -19.94
C PHE A 20 9.77 27.22 -20.84
N THR A 21 10.30 27.56 -22.02
CA THR A 21 9.65 28.44 -22.99
C THR A 21 9.08 27.71 -24.20
N ALA A 22 9.11 26.38 -24.22
CA ALA A 22 8.51 25.60 -25.29
C ALA A 22 6.98 25.64 -25.15
N VAL A 23 6.31 26.24 -26.15
CA VAL A 23 4.86 26.25 -26.29
C VAL A 23 4.42 24.87 -26.81
N ASP A 24 3.37 24.32 -26.23
CA ASP A 24 2.74 23.08 -26.68
C ASP A 24 2.31 23.20 -28.17
N PRO A 25 2.83 22.36 -29.08
CA PRO A 25 2.54 22.46 -30.51
C PRO A 25 1.09 22.15 -30.88
N GLU A 26 0.27 21.63 -29.96
CA GLU A 26 -1.15 21.34 -30.20
C GLU A 26 -2.12 22.44 -29.73
N ARG A 27 -1.63 23.61 -29.27
CA ARG A 27 -2.50 24.72 -28.82
C ARG A 27 -2.33 26.02 -29.60
N GLU A 28 -3.46 26.60 -30.00
CA GLU A 28 -3.56 27.81 -30.82
C GLU A 28 -3.32 29.14 -30.07
N PHE A 29 -3.30 29.16 -28.72
CA PHE A 29 -3.20 30.42 -27.96
C PHE A 29 -2.19 30.38 -26.80
N VAL A 30 -1.33 31.41 -26.75
CA VAL A 30 -0.31 31.63 -25.72
C VAL A 30 -0.92 32.43 -24.56
N ASN A 31 -1.03 31.82 -23.39
CA ASN A 31 -1.29 32.51 -22.13
C ASN A 31 -0.26 32.09 -21.07
N SER A 32 -0.20 32.78 -19.93
CA SER A 32 0.78 32.53 -18.86
C SER A 32 0.68 31.15 -18.21
N TYR A 33 -0.32 30.34 -18.57
CA TYR A 33 -0.48 28.93 -18.21
C TYR A 33 -0.16 27.95 -19.36
N SER A 34 0.26 28.45 -20.53
CA SER A 34 0.59 27.64 -21.72
C SER A 34 2.01 27.05 -21.70
N TYR A 35 2.82 27.37 -20.68
CA TYR A 35 4.09 26.71 -20.44
C TYR A 35 3.85 25.55 -19.49
N THR A 36 4.07 24.30 -19.92
CA THR A 36 4.56 23.19 -19.08
C THR A 36 4.49 21.84 -19.81
N GLY A 37 5.57 21.47 -20.52
CA GLY A 37 5.93 20.05 -20.66
C GLY A 37 6.29 19.39 -19.32
N ASN A 38 6.48 20.19 -18.26
CA ASN A 38 6.76 19.81 -16.87
C ASN A 38 5.73 20.42 -15.91
N ASN A 39 4.44 20.12 -16.08
CA ASN A 39 3.42 20.65 -15.17
C ASN A 39 3.56 19.93 -13.82
N PRO A 40 3.93 20.62 -12.71
CA PRO A 40 4.04 19.97 -11.42
C PRO A 40 2.71 19.41 -10.90
N LEU A 41 1.57 19.84 -11.46
CA LEU A 41 0.26 19.25 -11.19
C LEU A 41 0.09 17.85 -11.79
N ASN A 42 0.81 17.50 -12.88
CA ASN A 42 0.81 16.14 -13.45
C ASN A 42 1.74 15.19 -12.68
N LEU A 43 2.65 15.72 -11.85
CA LEU A 43 3.55 14.93 -10.98
C LEU A 43 3.00 14.71 -9.57
N ILE A 44 1.93 15.41 -9.23
CA ILE A 44 1.10 15.15 -8.04
C ILE A 44 0.07 14.11 -8.50
N ASP A 45 0.07 12.90 -7.94
CA ASP A 45 -0.98 11.88 -8.17
C ASP A 45 -2.36 12.50 -7.87
N PRO A 46 -3.09 13.03 -8.87
CA PRO A 46 -4.30 13.83 -8.65
C PRO A 46 -5.47 12.94 -8.21
N ASP A 47 -5.29 11.63 -8.39
CA ASP A 47 -6.29 10.60 -8.21
C ASP A 47 -6.21 9.92 -6.85
N GLY A 48 -5.06 10.04 -6.16
CA GLY A 48 -4.77 9.33 -4.92
C GLY A 48 -5.00 7.84 -5.10
N LYS A 49 -4.23 7.16 -5.95
CA LYS A 49 -4.45 5.73 -6.28
C LYS A 49 -3.29 4.81 -5.88
N GLN A 50 -2.27 5.35 -5.22
CA GLN A 50 -1.05 4.62 -4.85
C GLN A 50 -0.81 4.55 -3.32
N VAL A 51 0.19 3.76 -2.90
CA VAL A 51 0.82 3.94 -1.58
C VAL A 51 1.71 5.17 -1.67
N SER A 52 1.46 6.17 -0.84
CA SER A 52 2.29 7.37 -0.69
C SER A 52 2.76 7.54 0.74
N VAL A 53 4.00 8.02 0.90
CA VAL A 53 4.59 8.29 2.22
C VAL A 53 5.07 9.73 2.27
N HIS A 54 4.59 10.47 3.26
CA HIS A 54 4.96 11.86 3.48
C HIS A 54 5.56 12.04 4.87
N ARG A 55 6.75 12.65 4.96
CA ARG A 55 7.37 13.06 6.22
C ARG A 55 7.23 14.56 6.41
N GLN A 56 6.64 14.96 7.53
CA GLN A 56 6.65 16.34 8.01
C GLN A 56 7.73 16.50 9.07
N VAL A 57 8.79 17.24 8.76
CA VAL A 57 9.88 17.56 9.69
C VAL A 57 9.41 18.61 10.69
N ARG A 58 9.72 18.44 11.99
CA ARG A 58 9.30 19.37 13.03
C ARG A 58 10.46 19.77 13.95
N LYS A 59 10.82 21.05 13.96
CA LYS A 59 11.89 21.58 14.83
C LYS A 59 11.60 21.29 16.31
N GLY A 60 12.55 20.64 16.99
CA GLY A 60 12.45 20.30 18.42
C GLY A 60 11.34 19.32 18.79
N LYS A 61 10.71 18.65 17.82
CA LYS A 61 9.62 17.69 18.03
C LYS A 61 9.85 16.45 17.17
N LYS A 62 9.13 15.36 17.46
CA LYS A 62 9.15 14.17 16.61
C LYS A 62 8.54 14.48 15.24
N ASP A 63 9.20 14.02 14.18
CA ASP A 63 8.69 14.09 12.81
C ASP A 63 7.38 13.31 12.69
N ILE A 64 6.55 13.68 11.71
CA ILE A 64 5.31 12.93 11.42
C ILE A 64 5.45 12.23 10.08
N VAL A 65 5.44 10.90 10.09
CA VAL A 65 5.39 10.06 8.88
C VAL A 65 3.93 9.64 8.63
N THR A 66 3.37 10.03 7.48
CA THR A 66 2.02 9.64 7.07
C THR A 66 2.10 8.67 5.91
N ILE A 67 1.51 7.48 6.07
CA ILE A 67 1.36 6.48 5.02
C ILE A 67 -0.10 6.54 4.56
N ASN A 68 -0.32 6.94 3.31
CA ASN A 68 -1.63 6.85 2.67
C ASN A 68 -1.62 5.69 1.69
N VAL A 69 -2.68 4.90 1.72
CA VAL A 69 -2.89 3.81 0.77
C VAL A 69 -4.28 3.96 0.22
N TYR A 70 -4.39 3.90 -1.10
CA TYR A 70 -5.65 3.91 -1.80
C TYR A 70 -5.80 2.62 -2.59
N GLY A 71 -7.00 2.07 -2.61
CA GLY A 71 -7.24 0.83 -3.33
C GLY A 71 -8.69 0.43 -3.49
N LYS A 72 -8.84 -0.72 -4.17
CA LYS A 72 -10.09 -1.40 -4.47
C LYS A 72 -10.16 -2.74 -3.75
N LEU A 73 -11.32 -3.06 -3.22
CA LEU A 73 -11.67 -4.39 -2.74
C LEU A 73 -12.60 -5.02 -3.77
N LYS A 74 -12.20 -6.17 -4.30
CA LYS A 74 -12.93 -6.92 -5.32
C LYS A 74 -13.24 -8.33 -4.82
N ASP A 75 -14.46 -8.77 -5.09
CA ASP A 75 -14.86 -10.16 -4.90
C ASP A 75 -14.58 -10.93 -6.19
N ASP A 76 -13.59 -11.82 -6.15
CA ASP A 76 -13.23 -12.75 -7.23
C ASP A 76 -13.55 -14.19 -6.81
N THR A 77 -14.48 -14.36 -5.88
CA THR A 77 -15.00 -15.69 -5.57
C THR A 77 -15.92 -16.18 -6.68
N THR A 78 -15.78 -17.45 -7.05
CA THR A 78 -16.57 -18.08 -8.11
C THR A 78 -18.02 -18.22 -7.63
N PRO A 79 -19.01 -17.69 -8.38
CA PRO A 79 -20.40 -18.04 -8.14
C PRO A 79 -20.61 -19.54 -8.42
N GLY A 80 -20.73 -20.35 -7.36
CA GLY A 80 -20.93 -21.81 -7.46
C GLY A 80 -19.62 -22.59 -7.48
N SER A 81 -19.12 -23.00 -6.32
CA SER A 81 -19.00 -24.45 -6.03
C SER A 81 -19.23 -24.78 -4.55
N ASN A 82 -19.58 -23.77 -3.73
CA ASN A 82 -19.99 -23.88 -2.31
C ASN A 82 -20.89 -22.70 -1.87
N GLY A 83 -21.76 -22.22 -2.76
CA GLY A 83 -22.68 -21.11 -2.47
C GLY A 83 -22.12 -19.72 -2.82
N ARG A 84 -23.02 -18.93 -3.43
CA ARG A 84 -23.03 -17.49 -3.76
C ARG A 84 -21.71 -16.71 -3.55
N GLY A 85 -21.34 -15.91 -4.55
CA GLY A 85 -20.35 -14.84 -4.35
C GLY A 85 -20.68 -13.97 -3.13
N LEU A 86 -19.70 -13.25 -2.60
CA LEU A 86 -19.87 -12.49 -1.37
C LEU A 86 -20.94 -11.42 -1.51
N THR A 87 -21.80 -11.33 -0.50
CA THR A 87 -22.84 -10.31 -0.47
C THR A 87 -22.22 -8.92 -0.32
N LYS A 88 -22.93 -7.88 -0.78
CA LYS A 88 -22.54 -6.47 -0.55
C LYS A 88 -22.29 -6.18 0.93
N ARG A 89 -23.04 -6.81 1.84
CA ARG A 89 -22.89 -6.66 3.29
C ARG A 89 -21.57 -7.24 3.79
N GLU A 90 -21.20 -8.43 3.32
CA GLU A 90 -19.92 -9.07 3.65
C GLU A 90 -18.74 -8.25 3.14
N MET A 91 -18.77 -7.83 1.87
CA MET A 91 -17.73 -6.98 1.29
C MET A 91 -17.54 -5.66 2.05
N ARG A 92 -18.64 -5.02 2.46
CA ARG A 92 -18.59 -3.84 3.34
C ARG A 92 -17.99 -4.16 4.72
N LYS A 93 -18.27 -5.34 5.28
CA LYS A 93 -17.70 -5.79 6.56
C LYS A 93 -16.19 -6.03 6.44
N VAL A 94 -15.75 -6.74 5.40
CA VAL A 94 -14.33 -6.98 5.08
C VAL A 94 -13.60 -5.66 4.94
N LYS A 95 -14.10 -4.76 4.09
CA LYS A 95 -13.55 -3.41 3.90
C LYS A 95 -13.36 -2.68 5.23
N ARG A 96 -14.40 -2.60 6.07
CA ARG A 96 -14.33 -1.92 7.36
C ARG A 96 -13.33 -2.56 8.31
N GLN A 97 -13.25 -3.89 8.33
CA GLN A 97 -12.32 -4.63 9.17
C GLN A 97 -10.87 -4.31 8.81
N ILE A 98 -10.52 -4.37 7.52
CA ILE A 98 -9.16 -4.06 7.04
C ILE A 98 -8.81 -2.59 7.28
N VAL A 99 -9.69 -1.65 6.90
CA VAL A 99 -9.45 -0.21 7.08
C VAL A 99 -9.23 0.16 8.53
N ARG A 100 -10.08 -0.33 9.45
CA ARG A 100 -9.94 -0.05 10.89
C ARG A 100 -8.65 -0.64 11.44
N GLN A 101 -8.33 -1.88 11.07
CA GLN A 101 -7.13 -2.55 11.56
C GLN A 101 -5.86 -1.87 11.03
N PHE A 102 -5.84 -1.50 9.74
CA PHE A 102 -4.73 -0.77 9.15
C PHE A 102 -4.48 0.54 9.88
N LYS A 103 -5.53 1.38 10.06
CA LYS A 103 -5.41 2.65 10.78
C LYS A 103 -4.85 2.45 12.19
N LYS A 104 -5.33 1.42 12.91
CA LYS A 104 -4.87 1.11 14.27
C LYS A 104 -3.43 0.63 14.31
N THR A 105 -3.04 -0.25 13.38
CA THR A 105 -1.70 -0.85 13.37
C THR A 105 -0.65 0.14 12.88
N PHE A 106 -0.90 0.81 11.76
CA PHE A 106 0.04 1.74 11.13
C PHE A 106 -0.08 3.17 11.66
N SER A 107 -0.63 3.35 12.88
CA SER A 107 -0.59 4.65 13.58
C SER A 107 -0.06 4.48 15.00
N GLY A 108 0.81 5.39 15.43
CA GLY A 108 1.44 5.32 16.74
C GLY A 108 2.56 6.34 16.92
N LYS A 109 3.33 6.16 18.00
CA LYS A 109 4.46 7.00 18.36
C LYS A 109 5.67 6.12 18.62
N GLY A 110 6.73 6.32 17.84
CA GLY A 110 8.05 5.72 18.02
C GLY A 110 8.96 6.60 18.87
N SER A 111 10.25 6.25 18.89
CA SER A 111 11.31 7.00 19.56
C SER A 111 11.61 8.32 18.85
N GLN A 112 11.64 8.33 17.51
CA GLN A 112 12.01 9.46 16.65
C GLN A 112 10.81 10.05 15.91
N ILE A 113 9.84 9.22 15.51
CA ILE A 113 8.70 9.66 14.69
C ILE A 113 7.36 9.41 15.37
N ILE A 114 6.35 10.17 14.95
CA ILE A 114 4.93 9.82 15.07
C ILE A 114 4.51 9.32 13.70
N PHE A 115 3.83 8.18 13.64
CA PHE A 115 3.38 7.61 12.39
C PHE A 115 1.86 7.54 12.30
N LYS A 116 1.31 7.78 11.11
CA LYS A 116 -0.13 7.81 10.83
C LYS A 116 -0.45 7.03 9.57
N GLY A 117 -1.29 6.01 9.70
CA GLY A 117 -1.72 5.16 8.60
C GLY A 117 -3.14 5.48 8.16
N LYS A 118 -3.33 5.75 6.88
CA LYS A 118 -4.65 5.97 6.27
C LYS A 118 -4.84 4.99 5.12
N LEU A 119 -5.90 4.18 5.19
CA LEU A 119 -6.30 3.28 4.11
C LEU A 119 -7.66 3.69 3.57
N HIS A 120 -7.69 4.08 2.30
CA HIS A 120 -8.86 4.48 1.54
C HIS A 120 -9.26 3.33 0.61
N LEU A 121 -10.15 2.47 1.10
CA LEU A 121 -10.60 1.29 0.36
C LEU A 121 -12.04 1.49 -0.15
N SER A 122 -12.22 1.40 -1.47
CA SER A 122 -13.53 1.36 -2.13
C SER A 122 -13.83 -0.04 -2.66
N ILE A 123 -15.10 -0.40 -2.85
CA ILE A 123 -15.46 -1.71 -3.39
C ILE A 123 -15.65 -1.57 -4.90
N ALA A 124 -14.93 -2.38 -5.68
CA ALA A 124 -15.12 -2.46 -7.13
C ALA A 124 -16.16 -3.55 -7.44
N SER A 125 -17.19 -3.20 -8.23
CA SER A 125 -18.19 -4.16 -8.69
C SER A 125 -17.68 -5.07 -9.81
N ASP A 126 -16.70 -4.60 -10.57
CA ASP A 126 -16.19 -5.21 -11.80
C ASP A 126 -14.77 -4.70 -12.09
N GLU A 127 -14.07 -5.37 -13.00
CA GLU A 127 -12.68 -5.03 -13.37
C GLU A 127 -12.53 -3.68 -14.05
N LYS A 128 -13.56 -3.16 -14.73
CA LYS A 128 -13.48 -1.88 -15.46
C LYS A 128 -13.36 -0.70 -14.49
N LYS A 129 -13.77 -0.88 -13.23
CA LYS A 129 -13.65 0.11 -12.15
C LYS A 129 -12.32 0.04 -11.39
N ILE A 130 -11.39 -0.78 -11.87
CA ILE A 130 -10.05 -0.94 -11.32
C ILE A 130 -9.07 -0.32 -12.32
N SER A 131 -8.48 0.81 -11.95
CA SER A 131 -7.45 1.50 -12.74
C SER A 131 -6.11 0.76 -12.61
N PRO A 132 -5.23 0.76 -13.64
CA PRO A 132 -3.88 0.18 -13.57
C PRO A 132 -3.02 0.64 -12.37
N HIS A 133 -3.35 1.79 -11.77
CA HIS A 133 -2.63 2.36 -10.64
C HIS A 133 -3.19 1.94 -9.28
N ASP A 134 -4.40 1.36 -9.21
CA ASP A 134 -5.04 0.99 -7.93
C ASP A 134 -4.30 -0.18 -7.25
N HIS A 135 -4.15 -0.11 -5.92
CA HIS A 135 -3.94 -1.34 -5.15
C HIS A 135 -5.22 -2.15 -5.09
N VAL A 136 -5.16 -3.46 -5.32
CA VAL A 136 -6.34 -4.33 -5.37
C VAL A 136 -6.25 -5.44 -4.35
N PHE A 137 -7.19 -5.42 -3.42
CA PHE A 137 -7.50 -6.51 -2.51
C PHE A 137 -8.52 -7.42 -3.19
N ARG A 138 -8.09 -8.60 -3.62
CA ARG A 138 -8.92 -9.62 -4.26
C ARG A 138 -9.28 -10.70 -3.25
N VAL A 139 -10.57 -10.84 -2.95
CA VAL A 139 -11.06 -11.98 -2.16
C VAL A 139 -11.33 -13.14 -3.11
N VAL A 140 -10.63 -14.26 -2.92
CA VAL A 140 -10.64 -15.41 -3.82
C VAL A 140 -11.07 -16.69 -3.10
N ASP A 141 -11.47 -17.70 -3.85
CA ASP A 141 -11.83 -19.01 -3.29
C ASP A 141 -10.67 -19.70 -2.54
N ASN A 142 -11.03 -20.64 -1.68
CA ASN A 142 -10.02 -21.41 -0.94
C ASN A 142 -9.20 -22.27 -1.91
N GLY A 143 -7.88 -22.12 -1.88
CA GLY A 143 -6.98 -22.77 -2.84
C GLY A 143 -6.89 -22.05 -4.20
N ALA A 144 -7.52 -20.89 -4.37
CA ALA A 144 -7.46 -20.09 -5.60
C ALA A 144 -6.46 -18.92 -5.54
N ILE A 145 -5.63 -18.83 -4.49
CA ILE A 145 -4.58 -17.80 -4.41
C ILE A 145 -3.47 -18.10 -5.45
N PRO A 146 -3.20 -17.22 -6.42
CA PRO A 146 -2.19 -17.46 -7.46
C PRO A 146 -0.77 -17.60 -6.90
N GLY A 147 0.08 -18.34 -7.63
CA GLY A 147 1.48 -18.58 -7.25
C GLY A 147 1.67 -19.48 -6.02
N THR A 148 0.63 -20.22 -5.61
CA THR A 148 0.68 -21.11 -4.44
C THR A 148 0.51 -22.59 -4.75
N GLY A 149 0.39 -22.97 -6.04
CA GLY A 149 0.15 -24.37 -6.44
C GLY A 149 -1.19 -24.91 -5.93
N ARG A 150 -2.22 -24.06 -5.84
CA ARG A 150 -3.56 -24.40 -5.31
C ARG A 150 -3.58 -24.94 -3.88
N ARG A 151 -2.54 -24.65 -3.09
CA ARG A 151 -2.45 -25.10 -1.68
C ARG A 151 -3.57 -24.49 -0.83
N ARG A 152 -4.32 -25.36 -0.16
CA ARG A 152 -5.36 -24.95 0.80
C ARG A 152 -4.73 -24.45 2.11
N GLY A 153 -5.45 -23.58 2.82
CA GLY A 153 -5.02 -23.07 4.13
C GLY A 153 -4.10 -21.85 4.11
N ILE A 154 -3.73 -21.36 2.93
CA ILE A 154 -3.08 -20.05 2.77
C ILE A 154 -4.15 -18.97 2.94
N LEU A 155 -3.93 -18.05 3.89
CA LEU A 155 -4.94 -17.05 4.27
C LEU A 155 -4.90 -15.82 3.37
N GLY A 156 -3.72 -15.48 2.86
CA GLY A 156 -3.49 -14.35 1.97
C GLY A 156 -2.12 -14.44 1.31
N ARG A 157 -1.90 -13.58 0.32
CA ARG A 157 -0.61 -13.38 -0.36
C ARG A 157 -0.56 -11.99 -0.96
N ALA A 158 0.54 -11.29 -0.74
CA ALA A 158 0.91 -10.13 -1.53
C ALA A 158 2.39 -10.24 -1.93
N PRO A 159 2.72 -10.16 -3.22
CA PRO A 159 4.11 -10.00 -3.65
C PRO A 159 4.68 -8.67 -3.14
N PHE A 160 5.98 -8.65 -2.83
CA PHE A 160 6.62 -7.46 -2.28
C PHE A 160 6.60 -6.28 -3.25
N GLY A 161 6.22 -5.11 -2.75
CA GLY A 161 6.21 -3.87 -3.55
C GLY A 161 5.08 -3.78 -4.57
N GLN A 162 4.27 -4.83 -4.77
CA GLN A 162 3.27 -4.91 -5.84
C GLN A 162 1.90 -4.39 -5.39
N LYS A 163 1.04 -4.09 -6.36
CA LYS A 163 -0.31 -3.54 -6.13
C LYS A 163 -1.40 -4.59 -5.98
N ILE A 164 -1.04 -5.86 -5.80
CA ILE A 164 -2.00 -6.96 -5.68
C ILE A 164 -1.91 -7.67 -4.33
N ILE A 165 -3.07 -7.84 -3.71
CA ILE A 165 -3.24 -8.49 -2.42
C ILE A 165 -4.37 -9.52 -2.56
N TYR A 166 -4.04 -10.79 -2.38
CA TYR A 166 -5.00 -11.87 -2.38
C TYR A 166 -5.40 -12.24 -0.96
N LEU A 167 -6.69 -12.44 -0.72
CA LEU A 167 -7.27 -12.85 0.56
C LEU A 167 -8.20 -14.05 0.36
N ASN A 168 -8.05 -15.06 1.20
CA ASN A 168 -8.86 -16.27 1.10
C ASN A 168 -10.29 -16.03 1.63
N ARG A 169 -11.33 -16.42 0.89
CA ARG A 169 -12.72 -16.31 1.34
C ARG A 169 -13.00 -17.08 2.63
N GLY A 170 -12.26 -18.14 2.92
CA GLY A 170 -12.44 -18.99 4.11
C GLY A 170 -12.17 -18.28 5.44
N ILE A 171 -11.66 -17.05 5.42
CA ILE A 171 -11.52 -16.19 6.61
C ILE A 171 -12.55 -15.05 6.67
N VAL A 172 -13.45 -14.93 5.68
CA VAL A 172 -14.63 -14.05 5.77
C VAL A 172 -15.47 -14.47 6.97
N GLY A 173 -16.03 -13.50 7.69
CA GLY A 173 -16.89 -13.76 8.85
C GLY A 173 -16.14 -14.04 10.15
N ARG A 174 -14.89 -14.55 10.10
CA ARG A 174 -14.07 -14.79 11.31
C ARG A 174 -13.87 -13.51 12.12
N THR A 175 -14.05 -13.61 13.42
CA THR A 175 -13.91 -12.49 14.37
C THR A 175 -12.68 -12.66 15.26
N PRO A 176 -11.96 -11.56 15.57
CA PRO A 176 -10.88 -11.62 16.56
C PRO A 176 -11.38 -12.09 17.92
N ALA A 177 -10.54 -12.82 18.64
CA ALA A 177 -10.77 -13.19 20.03
C ALA A 177 -10.89 -11.94 20.90
N LYS A 178 -11.89 -11.95 21.80
CA LYS A 178 -12.12 -10.88 22.78
C LYS A 178 -11.45 -11.16 24.13
N SER A 179 -11.20 -12.43 24.44
CA SER A 179 -10.58 -12.92 25.67
C SER A 179 -9.67 -14.12 25.37
N GLY A 180 -8.92 -14.56 26.38
CA GLY A 180 -8.01 -15.70 26.27
C GLY A 180 -6.67 -15.36 25.58
N PRO A 181 -5.85 -16.39 25.27
CA PRO A 181 -4.44 -16.23 24.85
C PRO A 181 -4.26 -15.54 23.49
N HIS A 182 -5.34 -15.34 22.74
CA HIS A 182 -5.32 -14.69 21.43
C HIS A 182 -5.98 -13.31 21.42
N ALA A 183 -6.51 -12.85 22.56
CA ALA A 183 -7.07 -11.51 22.69
C ALA A 183 -6.03 -10.45 22.28
N GLY A 184 -6.47 -9.44 21.53
CA GLY A 184 -5.58 -8.36 21.05
C GLY A 184 -4.59 -8.76 19.94
N THR A 185 -4.54 -10.02 19.52
CA THR A 185 -3.61 -10.48 18.45
C THR A 185 -4.22 -10.42 17.04
N GLY A 186 -5.51 -10.14 16.93
CA GLY A 186 -6.25 -10.15 15.67
C GLY A 186 -6.57 -11.55 15.14
N ARG A 187 -6.21 -12.60 15.90
CA ARG A 187 -6.55 -14.00 15.63
C ARG A 187 -7.90 -14.38 16.23
N THR A 188 -8.52 -15.45 15.75
CA THR A 188 -9.72 -16.05 16.35
C THR A 188 -9.39 -16.70 17.71
N ALA A 189 -10.40 -17.14 18.45
CA ALA A 189 -10.23 -17.85 19.71
C ALA A 189 -9.41 -19.15 19.57
N GLN A 190 -9.42 -19.76 18.38
CA GLN A 190 -8.65 -20.95 18.00
C GLN A 190 -7.31 -20.61 17.33
N GLY A 191 -6.87 -19.34 17.38
CA GLY A 191 -5.59 -18.91 16.80
C GLY A 191 -5.59 -18.75 15.28
N GLY A 192 -6.76 -18.86 14.62
CA GLY A 192 -6.90 -18.66 13.18
C GLY A 192 -6.79 -17.20 12.75
N GLY A 193 -6.49 -16.95 11.48
CA GLY A 193 -6.44 -15.58 10.95
C GLY A 193 -7.82 -15.00 10.69
N THR A 194 -7.92 -13.68 10.67
CA THR A 194 -9.13 -12.90 10.37
C THR A 194 -8.87 -11.96 9.19
N MET A 195 -9.93 -11.53 8.49
CA MET A 195 -9.79 -10.56 7.38
C MET A 195 -9.07 -9.28 7.79
N ALA A 196 -9.36 -8.76 9.00
CA ALA A 196 -8.68 -7.60 9.57
C ALA A 196 -7.17 -7.82 9.64
N ARG A 197 -6.73 -8.87 10.33
CA ARG A 197 -5.30 -9.14 10.52
C ARG A 197 -4.62 -9.48 9.20
N THR A 198 -5.16 -10.43 8.45
CA THR A 198 -4.55 -10.92 7.21
C THR A 198 -4.48 -9.83 6.16
N GLY A 199 -5.57 -9.08 5.92
CA GLY A 199 -5.54 -7.96 4.99
C GLY A 199 -4.50 -6.90 5.35
N THR A 200 -4.38 -6.57 6.64
CA THR A 200 -3.36 -5.62 7.11
C THR A 200 -1.93 -6.21 7.03
N HIS A 201 -1.75 -7.52 7.21
CA HIS A 201 -0.47 -8.21 7.04
C HIS A 201 -0.02 -8.21 5.57
N GLU A 202 -0.91 -8.60 4.65
CA GLU A 202 -0.57 -8.67 3.22
C GLU A 202 -0.27 -7.28 2.64
N ILE A 203 -0.99 -6.22 3.02
CA ILE A 203 -0.60 -4.87 2.60
C ILE A 203 0.77 -4.47 3.19
N GLY A 204 1.15 -4.99 4.36
CA GLY A 204 2.52 -4.86 4.86
C GLY A 204 3.55 -5.42 3.87
N HIS A 205 3.31 -6.60 3.30
CA HIS A 205 4.15 -7.17 2.24
C HIS A 205 4.14 -6.33 0.96
N SER A 206 2.97 -5.84 0.53
CA SER A 206 2.86 -4.91 -0.59
C SER A 206 3.69 -3.63 -0.36
N MET A 207 3.85 -3.20 0.90
CA MET A 207 4.74 -2.11 1.31
C MET A 207 6.18 -2.57 1.68
N GLN A 208 6.61 -3.74 1.19
CA GLN A 208 7.92 -4.36 1.40
C GLN A 208 8.28 -4.86 2.80
N LEU A 209 7.35 -4.87 3.76
CA LEU A 209 7.65 -5.47 5.05
C LEU A 209 7.82 -6.98 4.92
N ARG A 210 8.91 -7.52 5.46
CA ARG A 210 9.17 -8.96 5.52
C ARG A 210 8.73 -9.56 6.84
N HIS A 211 8.58 -10.88 6.89
CA HIS A 211 8.45 -11.58 8.17
C HIS A 211 9.72 -11.31 9.00
N PRO A 212 9.58 -10.92 10.27
CA PRO A 212 10.74 -10.76 11.15
C PRO A 212 11.37 -12.13 11.44
N VAL A 213 12.59 -12.12 11.96
CA VAL A 213 13.28 -13.33 12.40
C VAL A 213 12.43 -14.08 13.43
N THR A 214 12.41 -15.40 13.34
CA THR A 214 11.69 -16.28 14.27
C THR A 214 12.02 -15.92 15.72
N ASN A 215 11.01 -15.96 16.60
CA ASN A 215 11.13 -15.63 18.03
C ASN A 215 11.54 -14.19 18.39
N THR A 216 11.68 -13.29 17.42
CA THR A 216 11.87 -11.85 17.69
C THR A 216 10.56 -11.07 17.63
N ASN A 217 10.56 -9.80 18.06
CA ASN A 217 9.45 -8.86 17.82
C ASN A 217 8.07 -9.41 18.22
N ALA A 218 7.89 -9.77 19.49
CA ALA A 218 6.65 -10.35 19.98
C ALA A 218 5.44 -9.42 19.71
N GLY A 219 4.35 -10.00 19.21
CA GLY A 219 3.13 -9.29 18.83
C GLY A 219 3.21 -8.58 17.48
N ASN A 220 4.27 -8.77 16.69
CA ASN A 220 4.39 -8.15 15.37
C ASN A 220 3.32 -8.67 14.40
N LEU A 221 2.76 -7.75 13.62
CA LEU A 221 1.80 -8.01 12.56
C LEU A 221 2.40 -8.94 11.51
N MET A 222 3.67 -8.72 11.15
CA MET A 222 4.36 -9.42 10.07
C MET A 222 4.83 -10.81 10.48
N HIS A 223 4.56 -11.29 11.70
CA HIS A 223 4.65 -12.73 11.95
C HIS A 223 3.56 -13.48 11.19
N GLN A 224 3.88 -14.67 10.70
CA GLN A 224 2.87 -15.58 10.18
C GLN A 224 1.83 -15.90 11.26
N THR A 225 0.56 -16.00 10.88
CA THR A 225 -0.58 -16.16 11.82
C THR A 225 -0.39 -17.32 12.82
N ARG A 226 0.22 -18.43 12.37
CA ARG A 226 0.42 -19.63 13.19
C ARG A 226 1.51 -19.49 14.27
N ARG A 227 2.32 -18.44 14.22
CA ARG A 227 3.37 -18.22 15.23
C ARG A 227 2.71 -17.80 16.56
N SER A 228 3.23 -18.35 17.66
CA SER A 228 2.71 -18.05 19.01
C SER A 228 2.76 -16.56 19.32
N ASN A 229 3.86 -15.90 18.93
CA ASN A 229 4.13 -14.48 19.10
C ASN A 229 3.55 -13.57 18.00
N ALA A 230 2.61 -14.06 17.18
CA ALA A 230 1.93 -13.24 16.18
C ALA A 230 0.97 -12.23 16.83
N GLY A 231 0.91 -11.00 16.28
CA GLY A 231 -0.01 -9.98 16.77
C GLY A 231 -0.40 -8.95 15.71
N LEU A 232 -0.53 -7.70 16.15
CA LEU A 232 -1.06 -6.56 15.38
C LEU A 232 -0.13 -5.34 15.38
N LYS A 233 1.07 -5.43 15.95
CA LYS A 233 2.00 -4.29 16.09
C LYS A 233 2.89 -4.17 14.86
N VAL A 234 3.19 -2.94 14.44
CA VAL A 234 4.35 -2.65 13.58
C VAL A 234 5.31 -1.76 14.34
N THR A 235 6.60 -1.91 14.08
CA THR A 235 7.66 -1.15 14.76
C THR A 235 7.95 0.15 14.01
N GLU A 236 8.55 1.11 14.70
CA GLU A 236 9.07 2.33 14.07
C GLU A 236 10.05 2.01 12.93
N HIS A 237 10.95 1.04 13.15
CA HIS A 237 11.86 0.58 12.10
C HIS A 237 11.11 0.11 10.85
N GLN A 238 10.02 -0.65 11.00
CA GLN A 238 9.20 -1.08 9.86
C GLN A 238 8.55 0.12 9.15
N ILE A 239 8.09 1.14 9.87
CA ILE A 239 7.57 2.37 9.25
C ILE A 239 8.66 3.09 8.45
N LEU A 240 9.86 3.22 9.01
CA LEU A 240 11.00 3.83 8.32
C LEU A 240 11.45 3.00 7.10
N SER A 241 11.38 1.67 7.17
CA SER A 241 11.63 0.80 6.01
C SER A 241 10.64 1.04 4.88
N ILE A 242 9.34 1.24 5.19
CA ILE A 242 8.32 1.59 4.18
C ILE A 242 8.65 2.95 3.55
N GLU A 243 9.03 3.94 4.34
CA GLU A 243 9.44 5.26 3.83
C GLU A 243 10.65 5.15 2.89
N SER A 244 11.67 4.38 3.26
CA SER A 244 12.84 4.15 2.41
C SER A 244 12.47 3.43 1.12
N ALA A 245 11.62 2.39 1.18
CA ALA A 245 11.14 1.68 -0.01
C ALA A 245 10.33 2.58 -0.94
N TYR A 246 9.53 3.50 -0.38
CA TYR A 246 8.82 4.51 -1.16
C TYR A 246 9.78 5.47 -1.88
N LYS A 247 10.76 6.03 -1.17
CA LYS A 247 11.78 6.93 -1.75
C LYS A 247 12.63 6.26 -2.82
N ALA A 248 12.85 4.96 -2.69
CA ALA A 248 13.58 4.15 -3.66
C ALA A 248 12.71 3.63 -4.83
N ASN A 249 11.46 4.10 -4.97
CA ASN A 249 10.51 3.66 -6.01
C ASN A 249 10.26 2.15 -6.04
N GLN A 250 10.33 1.49 -4.88
CA GLN A 250 10.16 0.04 -4.78
C GLN A 250 8.75 -0.36 -4.30
N LEU A 251 7.85 0.60 -4.17
CA LEU A 251 6.41 0.40 -3.92
C LEU A 251 5.64 0.63 -5.22
N ASN A 252 4.35 0.24 -5.24
CA ASN A 252 3.44 0.48 -6.37
C ASN A 252 3.83 -0.22 -7.68
N GLY A 253 4.54 -1.35 -7.58
CA GLY A 253 4.98 -2.18 -8.71
C GLY A 253 3.85 -2.60 -9.65
N PRO A 254 4.18 -3.07 -10.86
CA PRO A 254 3.22 -3.18 -11.97
C PRO A 254 2.12 -4.24 -11.75
N GLN A 255 2.34 -5.25 -10.90
CA GLN A 255 1.38 -6.35 -10.75
C GLN A 255 0.11 -5.91 -10.04
N GLN A 256 -1.02 -6.16 -10.69
CA GLN A 256 -2.37 -5.82 -10.23
C GLN A 256 -3.41 -6.92 -10.55
N ARG A 257 -2.98 -7.97 -11.27
CA ARG A 257 -3.74 -9.16 -11.65
C ARG A 257 -2.84 -10.37 -11.51
#